data_AF-S2Y3S5-F1
#
_entry.id   AF-S2Y3S5-F1
#
_cell.length_a   1.000
_cell.length_b   1.000
_cell.length_c   1.000
_cell.angle_alpha   90.00
_cell.angle_beta   90.00
_cell.angle_gamma   90.00
#
_symmetry.space_group_name_H-M   'P 1'
#
loop_
_entity.id
_entity.type
_entity.pdbx_description
1 polymer ?
#
loop_
_entity_poly.entity_id
_entity_poly.type
_entity_poly.pdbx_seq_one_letter_code
_entity_poly.pdbx_strand_id
1 'polypeptide(L)'
;MQRAVDRANAHVLALRDEYGRPADETGWSDEQTEAYDQAWRKWRELAADVQAAITAYAKDEGEPRFTVEAQLRRTVRHPEPVEG
;
A
#
# COMPACT_ATOMS: atom_id res chain seq x y z
N MET A 1 -4.41 10.19 2.28
CA MET A 1 -3.28 9.45 1.69
C MET A 1 -3.51 7.94 1.71
N GLN A 2 -3.84 7.32 2.85
CA GLN A 2 -4.07 5.86 2.93
C GLN A 2 -5.03 5.29 1.86
N ARG A 3 -6.23 5.87 1.69
CA ARG A 3 -7.19 5.43 0.64
C ARG A 3 -6.60 5.44 -0.78
N ALA A 4 -5.65 6.33 -1.08
CA ALA A 4 -4.99 6.36 -2.37
C ALA A 4 -3.96 5.23 -2.51
N VAL A 5 -3.22 4.93 -1.44
CA VAL A 5 -2.35 3.74 -1.35
C VAL A 5 -3.17 2.48 -1.57
N ASP A 6 -4.31 2.35 -0.90
CA ASP A 6 -5.17 1.16 -0.98
C ASP A 6 -5.70 0.96 -2.41
N ARG A 7 -6.13 2.04 -3.08
CA ARG A 7 -6.55 1.99 -4.49
C ARG A 7 -5.41 1.62 -5.44
N ALA A 8 -4.21 2.17 -5.24
CA ALA A 8 -3.05 1.84 -6.05
C ALA A 8 -2.62 0.37 -5.88
N ASN A 9 -2.66 -0.13 -4.64
CA ASN A 9 -2.43 -1.54 -4.34
C ASN A 9 -3.48 -2.45 -5.00
N ALA A 10 -4.77 -2.07 -4.90
CA ALA A 10 -5.84 -2.83 -5.54
C ALA A 10 -5.66 -2.92 -7.07
N HIS A 11 -5.16 -1.86 -7.70
CA HIS A 11 -4.84 -1.87 -9.12
C HIS A 11 -3.68 -2.82 -9.46
N VAL A 12 -2.58 -2.80 -8.69
CA VAL A 12 -1.48 -3.78 -8.83
C VAL A 12 -2.00 -5.22 -8.73
N LEU A 13 -2.85 -5.48 -7.74
CA LEU A 13 -3.43 -6.82 -7.54
C LEU A 13 -4.35 -7.22 -8.69
N ALA A 14 -5.16 -6.29 -9.21
CA ALA A 14 -6.03 -6.54 -10.36
C ALA A 14 -5.22 -6.88 -11.62
N LEU A 15 -4.13 -6.15 -11.90
CA LEU A 15 -3.24 -6.46 -13.03
C LEU A 15 -2.61 -7.85 -12.86
N ARG A 16 -2.20 -8.23 -11.64
CA ARG A 16 -1.65 -9.56 -11.38
C ARG A 16 -2.67 -10.68 -11.56
N ASP A 17 -3.94 -10.42 -11.22
CA ASP A 17 -5.04 -11.36 -11.41
C ASP A 17 -5.37 -11.52 -12.89
N GLU A 18 -5.41 -10.39 -13.62
CA GLU A 18 -5.70 -10.34 -15.06
C GLU A 18 -4.60 -10.98 -15.91
N TYR A 19 -3.33 -10.71 -15.63
CA TYR A 19 -2.20 -11.19 -16.43
C TYR A 19 -1.76 -12.62 -16.08
N GLY A 20 -2.30 -13.20 -15.00
CA GLY A 20 -1.89 -14.53 -14.55
C GLY A 20 -0.47 -14.56 -13.97
N ARG A 21 0.11 -15.75 -13.81
CA ARG A 21 1.42 -15.90 -13.17
C ARG A 21 2.51 -15.53 -14.19
N PRO A 22 3.48 -14.68 -13.81
CA PRO A 22 4.62 -14.37 -14.69
C PRO A 22 5.47 -15.58 -15.10
N ALA A 23 5.34 -16.70 -14.36
CA ALA A 23 6.12 -17.92 -14.54
C ALA A 23 5.46 -18.95 -15.48
N ASP A 24 4.30 -18.65 -16.07
CA ASP A 24 3.67 -19.51 -17.07
C ASP A 24 4.47 -19.47 -18.40
N GLU A 25 4.28 -20.47 -19.29
CA GLU A 25 5.17 -20.73 -20.45
C GLU A 25 5.47 -19.52 -21.36
N THR A 26 4.52 -18.60 -21.54
CA THR A 26 4.71 -17.39 -22.35
C THR A 26 5.12 -16.16 -21.55
N GLY A 27 5.03 -16.21 -20.22
CA GLY A 27 5.23 -15.07 -19.33
C GLY A 27 4.28 -13.90 -19.63
N TRP A 28 4.59 -12.75 -19.06
CA TRP A 28 3.94 -11.48 -19.41
C TRP A 28 4.58 -10.89 -20.65
N SER A 29 3.79 -10.20 -21.48
CA SER A 29 4.32 -9.37 -22.56
C SER A 29 5.08 -8.15 -22.00
N ASP A 30 5.85 -7.49 -22.86
CA ASP A 30 6.54 -6.24 -22.50
C ASP A 30 5.54 -5.16 -22.05
N GLU A 31 4.39 -5.06 -22.73
CA GLU A 31 3.32 -4.11 -22.39
C GLU A 31 2.69 -4.43 -21.02
N GLN A 32 2.43 -5.70 -20.73
CA GLN A 32 1.90 -6.13 -19.43
C GLN A 32 2.90 -5.88 -18.30
N THR A 33 4.19 -6.14 -18.57
CA THR A 33 5.26 -5.90 -17.62
C THR A 33 5.38 -4.41 -17.30
N GLU A 34 5.39 -3.55 -18.33
CA GLU A 34 5.46 -2.10 -18.16
C GLU A 34 4.23 -1.55 -17.42
N ALA A 35 3.02 -2.03 -17.75
CA ALA A 35 1.79 -1.62 -17.07
C ALA A 35 1.82 -1.98 -15.57
N TYR A 36 2.26 -3.20 -15.25
CA TYR A 36 2.42 -3.63 -13.86
C TYR A 36 3.49 -2.80 -13.13
N ASP A 37 4.65 -2.56 -13.75
CA ASP A 37 5.74 -1.79 -13.15
C ASP A 37 5.35 -0.35 -12.86
N GLN A 38 4.60 0.30 -13.74
CA GLN A 38 4.05 1.64 -13.50
C GLN A 38 3.07 1.65 -12.33
N ALA A 39 2.14 0.69 -12.29
CA ALA A 39 1.20 0.56 -11.17
C ALA A 39 1.94 0.32 -9.85
N TRP A 40 2.95 -0.54 -9.86
CA TRP A 40 3.79 -0.86 -8.70
C TRP A 40 4.57 0.35 -8.20
N ARG A 41 5.22 1.11 -9.11
CA ARG A 41 5.96 2.34 -8.76
C ARG A 41 5.05 3.37 -8.11
N LYS A 42 3.86 3.60 -8.69
CA LYS A 42 2.88 4.54 -8.14
C LYS A 42 2.39 4.14 -6.74
N TRP A 43 2.12 2.85 -6.54
CA TRP A 43 1.76 2.36 -5.21
C TRP A 43 2.90 2.55 -4.19
N ARG A 44 4.13 2.23 -4.59
CA ARG A 44 5.33 2.37 -3.75
C ARG A 44 5.60 3.82 -3.34
N GLU A 45 5.42 4.77 -4.25
CA GLU A 45 5.54 6.20 -3.98
C GLU A 45 4.54 6.64 -2.90
N LEU A 46 3.25 6.35 -3.10
CA LEU A 46 2.21 6.69 -2.13
C LEU A 46 2.43 6.00 -0.76
N ALA A 47 2.91 4.76 -0.76
CA ALA A 47 3.23 4.04 0.47
C ALA A 47 4.42 4.67 1.21
N ALA A 48 5.41 5.19 0.47
CA ALA A 48 6.54 5.91 1.05
C ALA A 48 6.09 7.21 1.73
N ASP A 49 5.17 7.96 1.11
CA ASP A 49 4.61 9.18 1.70
C ASP A 49 3.88 8.89 3.03
N VAL A 50 3.10 7.82 3.09
CA VAL A 50 2.43 7.40 4.33
C VAL A 50 3.45 6.99 5.40
N GLN A 51 4.49 6.24 5.03
CA GLN A 51 5.55 5.84 5.96
C GLN A 51 6.35 7.05 6.48
N ALA A 52 6.60 8.05 5.64
CA ALA A 52 7.22 9.30 6.02
C ALA A 52 6.35 10.06 7.03
N ALA A 53 5.03 10.14 6.79
CA ALA A 53 4.09 10.78 7.70
C ALA A 53 4.03 10.09 9.08
N ILE A 54 3.99 8.74 9.12
CA ILE A 54 4.04 7.97 10.37
C ILE A 54 5.36 8.23 11.12
N THR A 55 6.47 8.28 10.40
CA THR A 55 7.80 8.54 11.00
C THR A 55 7.87 9.95 11.58
N ALA A 56 7.35 10.95 10.88
CA ALA A 56 7.27 12.32 11.38
C ALA A 56 6.40 12.42 12.64
N TYR A 57 5.19 11.83 12.61
CA TYR A 57 4.30 11.80 13.77
C TYR A 57 4.94 11.13 14.99
N ALA A 58 5.56 9.96 14.81
CA ALA A 58 6.23 9.26 15.91
C ALA A 58 7.34 10.10 16.54
N LYS A 59 8.10 10.84 15.71
CA LYS A 59 9.13 11.76 16.19
C LYS A 59 8.53 12.92 16.98
N ASP A 60 7.44 13.50 16.48
CA ASP A 60 6.79 14.66 17.12
C ASP A 60 6.14 14.29 18.46
N GLU A 61 5.57 13.07 18.57
CA GLU A 61 5.01 12.53 19.81
C GLU A 61 6.06 11.93 20.76
N GLY A 62 7.32 11.83 20.33
CA GLY A 62 8.38 11.16 21.09
C GLY A 62 8.17 9.66 21.27
N GLU A 63 7.30 9.05 20.45
CA GLU A 63 7.01 7.62 20.50
C GLU A 63 7.89 6.81 19.53
N PRO A 64 8.18 5.54 19.85
CA PRO A 64 8.78 4.63 18.87
C PRO A 64 7.85 4.40 17.66
N ARG A 65 8.38 4.47 16.43
CA ARG A 65 7.61 4.25 15.20
C ARG A 65 6.79 2.96 15.21
N PHE A 66 7.34 1.87 15.76
CA PHE A 66 6.65 0.59 15.82
C PHE A 66 5.39 0.64 16.71
N THR A 67 5.37 1.48 17.75
CA THR A 67 4.22 1.68 18.63
C THR A 67 3.09 2.37 17.88
N VAL A 68 3.41 3.47 17.18
CA VAL A 68 2.47 4.22 16.33
C VAL A 68 1.89 3.31 15.24
N GLU A 69 2.73 2.53 14.54
CA GLU A 69 2.25 1.58 13.54
C GLU A 69 1.33 0.50 14.13
N ALA A 70 1.61 0.02 15.36
CA ALA A 70 0.78 -0.97 16.02
C ALA A 70 -0.59 -0.41 16.41
N GLN A 71 -0.63 0.82 16.92
CA GLN A 71 -1.88 1.55 17.21
C GLN A 71 -2.68 1.77 15.92
N LEU A 72 -2.05 2.29 14.86
CA LEU A 72 -2.69 2.50 13.56
C LEU A 72 -3.28 1.19 13.01
N ARG A 73 -2.53 0.09 13.08
CA ARG A 73 -3.01 -1.24 12.65
C ARG A 73 -4.21 -1.74 13.46
N ARG A 74 -4.33 -1.38 14.74
CA ARG A 74 -5.51 -1.70 15.57
C ARG A 74 -6.71 -0.87 15.12
N THR A 75 -6.55 0.45 15.01
CA THR A 75 -7.61 1.38 14.60
C THR A 75 -8.15 1.07 13.19
N VAL A 76 -7.29 0.68 12.25
CA VAL A 76 -7.72 0.36 10.88
C VAL A 76 -8.43 -1.00 10.79
N ARG A 77 -8.04 -1.99 11.61
CA ARG A 77 -8.70 -3.32 11.63
C ARG A 77 -9.98 -3.35 12.46
N HIS A 78 -10.05 -2.52 13.49
CA HIS A 78 -11.21 -2.32 14.34
C HIS A 78 -11.47 -0.81 14.38
N PRO A 79 -12.14 -0.24 13.37
CA PRO A 79 -12.65 1.12 13.54
C PRO A 79 -13.56 1.08 14.76
N GLU A 80 -13.23 1.85 15.80
CA GLU A 80 -14.11 1.92 16.96
C GLU A 80 -15.51 2.29 16.47
N PRO A 81 -16.57 1.62 16.96
CA PRO A 81 -17.92 2.05 16.65
C PRO A 81 -18.02 3.51 17.08
N VAL A 82 -18.32 4.38 16.12
CA VAL A 82 -18.76 5.74 16.41
C VAL A 82 -20.02 5.61 17.25
N GLU A 83 -19.87 5.67 18.58
CA GLU A 83 -21.00 5.85 19.48
C GLU A 83 -21.57 7.23 19.19
N GLY A 84 -22.80 7.25 18.69
CA GLY A 84 -23.59 8.46 18.45
C GLY A 84 -24.37 8.89 19.68
#